data_AF-A0A7C6BWQ8-F1
#
_entry.id   AF-A0A7C6BWQ8-F1
#
_cell.length_a   1.000
_cell.length_b   1.000
_cell.length_c   1.000
_cell.angle_alpha   90.00
_cell.angle_beta   90.00
_cell.angle_gamma   90.00
#
_symmetry.space_group_name_H-M   'P 1'
#
loop_
_entity.id
_entity.type
_entity.pdbx_description
1 polymer ?
#
loop_
_entity_poly.entity_id
_entity_poly.type
_entity_poly.pdbx_seq_one_letter_code
_entity_poly.pdbx_strand_id
1 'polypeptide(L)'
;MHKLEITLKQHTPIIHFQHDQDGATLRASEVKPKLDRFIYNKWLQEENGNKEEVFKKYGHLTVGYTKDKFKKEVEAFDKLPQAKNPLFLESFKWALNYKITFKPNNNKTTTIGKYHENAPMYFGNMGDENEKKHFRKAEFVEGIILTQWSELEVLIKNNISEFFFIHNFSTRQSKGYGSFTVEKINNKTVDFKFKADYYFRIKTDDWQEALFKTGLFYQSLRSGINIGTPIYSSVEGGHRAALKHQEMNTKFYMKPIVFLYAKEKEKQQWDKKTIKQTYFNKPYFYRKASRKELEKYGKDAKFGLIETSGLPCQQENIQNSDVLSFSSQKKAGQNYFFDYRDLFGLSSNEEWYSYGASIEKENENIKRYKSPITFKPVEINGEFKIYIFLSEIDDNYLGKVFTIKSVEYKNTKDNLQLQIPTNKSFLCDLFDFIINEVNIDNCIEKEYRGYKKDNINYYEVLSDIYSQLKAKSK
;
A
#
# COMPACT_ATOMS: atom_id res chain seq x y z
N MET A 1 -24.78 -29.99 16.99
CA MET A 1 -23.51 -29.25 16.85
C MET A 1 -22.85 -29.65 15.54
N HIS A 2 -22.63 -28.67 14.68
CA HIS A 2 -22.04 -28.81 13.35
C HIS A 2 -20.56 -28.41 13.41
N LYS A 3 -19.71 -29.16 12.68
CA LYS A 3 -18.26 -28.97 12.67
C LYS A 3 -17.77 -28.89 11.22
N LEU A 4 -17.06 -27.81 10.92
CA LEU A 4 -16.38 -27.60 9.64
C LEU A 4 -14.87 -27.52 9.91
N GLU A 5 -14.11 -28.40 9.25
CA GLU A 5 -12.65 -28.44 9.32
C GLU A 5 -12.08 -27.83 8.04
N ILE A 6 -11.12 -26.93 8.18
CA ILE A 6 -10.44 -26.30 7.05
C ILE A 6 -8.93 -26.39 7.21
N THR A 7 -8.22 -26.68 6.13
CA THR A 7 -6.75 -26.62 6.09
C THR A 7 -6.35 -25.43 5.23
N LEU A 8 -5.54 -24.53 5.79
CA LEU A 8 -5.06 -23.33 5.11
C LEU A 8 -3.59 -23.49 4.70
N LYS A 9 -3.27 -23.26 3.42
CA LYS A 9 -1.89 -23.05 2.96
C LYS A 9 -1.50 -21.60 3.22
N GLN A 10 -0.35 -21.38 3.86
CA GLN A 10 0.21 -20.04 4.06
C GLN A 10 1.26 -19.72 2.98
N HIS A 11 1.01 -18.67 2.19
CA HIS A 11 1.86 -18.27 1.07
C HIS A 11 2.90 -17.22 1.48
N THR A 12 2.51 -16.27 2.33
CA THR A 12 3.40 -15.23 2.86
C THR A 12 3.30 -15.15 4.38
N PRO A 13 4.39 -14.77 5.07
CA PRO A 13 4.37 -14.71 6.53
C PRO A 13 3.39 -13.66 7.04
N ILE A 14 2.86 -13.89 8.25
CA ILE A 14 2.25 -12.82 9.03
C ILE A 14 3.36 -12.08 9.78
N ILE A 15 3.22 -10.77 9.93
CA ILE A 15 4.07 -9.97 10.80
C ILE A 15 3.34 -9.80 12.12
N HIS A 16 3.82 -10.44 13.19
CA HIS A 16 3.13 -10.48 14.48
C HIS A 16 3.79 -9.55 15.52
N PHE A 17 2.98 -8.96 16.40
CA PHE A 17 3.47 -8.09 17.50
C PHE A 17 3.76 -8.87 18.79
N GLN A 18 2.93 -9.87 19.10
CA GLN A 18 3.15 -10.76 20.25
C GLN A 18 4.02 -11.93 19.80
N HIS A 19 5.31 -11.67 19.63
CA HIS A 19 6.27 -12.64 19.09
C HIS A 19 6.68 -13.70 20.14
N ASP A 20 6.51 -13.42 21.42
CA ASP A 20 6.91 -14.31 22.51
C ASP A 20 5.87 -15.38 22.86
N GLN A 21 4.67 -15.33 22.28
CA GLN A 21 3.64 -16.33 22.53
C GLN A 21 3.90 -17.59 21.70
N ASP A 22 4.03 -18.72 22.40
CA ASP A 22 4.09 -20.03 21.78
C ASP A 22 2.81 -20.29 20.95
N GLY A 23 2.97 -20.83 19.74
CA GLY A 23 1.85 -21.05 18.82
C GLY A 23 1.30 -19.81 18.09
N ALA A 24 1.96 -18.64 18.15
CA ALA A 24 1.50 -17.42 17.44
C ALA A 24 1.25 -17.68 15.93
N THR A 25 -0.01 -17.51 15.51
CA THR A 25 -0.51 -17.81 14.17
C THR A 25 -1.63 -16.84 13.75
N LEU A 26 -2.35 -17.16 12.68
CA LEU A 26 -3.60 -16.51 12.28
C LEU A 26 -4.60 -16.44 13.44
N ARG A 27 -5.03 -15.23 13.81
CA ARG A 27 -5.89 -15.02 14.97
C ARG A 27 -7.37 -15.11 14.61
N ALA A 28 -8.11 -15.94 15.34
CA ALA A 28 -9.57 -16.02 15.26
C ALA A 28 -10.25 -14.65 15.47
N SER A 29 -9.71 -13.83 16.37
CA SER A 29 -10.19 -12.46 16.64
C SER A 29 -10.04 -11.50 15.46
N GLU A 30 -9.15 -11.80 14.50
CA GLU A 30 -9.04 -11.03 13.26
C GLU A 30 -9.91 -11.63 12.14
N VAL A 31 -9.92 -12.97 12.02
CA VAL A 31 -10.65 -13.67 10.96
C VAL A 31 -12.15 -13.57 11.16
N LYS A 32 -12.67 -13.88 12.34
CA LYS A 32 -14.11 -13.99 12.58
C LYS A 32 -14.85 -12.70 12.23
N PRO A 33 -14.45 -11.51 12.72
CA PRO A 33 -15.17 -10.28 12.39
C PRO A 33 -15.07 -9.89 10.91
N LYS A 34 -14.01 -10.29 10.21
CA LYS A 34 -13.87 -10.08 8.76
C LYS A 34 -14.79 -11.02 7.99
N LEU A 35 -14.85 -12.30 8.38
CA LEU A 35 -15.70 -13.30 7.74
C LEU A 35 -17.19 -12.99 7.94
N ASP A 36 -17.58 -12.57 9.15
CA ASP A 36 -18.94 -12.11 9.45
C ASP A 36 -19.34 -10.96 8.50
N ARG A 37 -18.47 -9.96 8.33
CA ARG A 37 -18.71 -8.83 7.41
C ARG A 37 -18.76 -9.26 5.95
N PHE A 38 -17.88 -10.18 5.54
CA PHE A 38 -17.86 -10.68 4.16
C PHE A 38 -19.18 -11.36 3.79
N ILE A 39 -19.67 -12.24 4.67
CA ILE A 39 -20.96 -12.93 4.50
C ILE A 39 -22.11 -11.92 4.50
N TYR A 40 -22.12 -10.98 5.44
CA TYR A 40 -23.15 -9.95 5.51
C TYR A 40 -23.19 -9.07 4.25
N ASN A 41 -22.04 -8.66 3.72
CA ASN A 41 -21.98 -7.87 2.49
C ASN A 41 -22.54 -8.64 1.29
N LYS A 42 -22.33 -9.95 1.21
CA LYS A 42 -22.96 -10.79 0.18
C LYS A 42 -24.48 -10.81 0.31
N TRP A 43 -24.99 -11.00 1.52
CA TRP A 43 -26.44 -10.94 1.75
C TRP A 43 -27.03 -9.58 1.38
N LEU A 44 -26.35 -8.48 1.70
CA LEU A 44 -26.79 -7.16 1.26
C LEU A 44 -26.83 -7.04 -0.25
N GLN A 45 -25.85 -7.58 -0.97
CA GLN A 45 -25.85 -7.57 -2.43
C GLN A 45 -27.02 -8.40 -3.00
N GLU A 46 -27.29 -9.58 -2.45
CA GLU A 46 -28.43 -10.43 -2.82
C GLU A 46 -29.78 -9.71 -2.67
N GLU A 47 -29.90 -8.90 -1.63
CA GLU A 47 -31.14 -8.17 -1.31
C GLU A 47 -31.10 -6.70 -1.77
N ASN A 48 -30.26 -6.34 -2.76
CA ASN A 48 -30.15 -4.98 -3.33
C ASN A 48 -29.92 -3.86 -2.30
N GLY A 49 -29.16 -4.15 -1.25
CA GLY A 49 -28.87 -3.25 -0.14
C GLY A 49 -29.97 -3.18 0.92
N ASN A 50 -31.05 -3.96 0.80
CA ASN A 50 -32.15 -3.96 1.75
C ASN A 50 -31.80 -4.75 3.02
N LYS A 51 -31.38 -4.01 4.05
CA LYS A 51 -30.97 -4.55 5.35
C LYS A 51 -32.11 -5.23 6.12
N GLU A 52 -33.33 -4.74 5.96
CA GLU A 52 -34.49 -5.30 6.66
C GLU A 52 -34.79 -6.72 6.16
N GLU A 53 -34.72 -6.92 4.84
CA GLU A 53 -34.89 -8.24 4.23
C GLU A 53 -33.74 -9.19 4.59
N VAL A 54 -32.48 -8.72 4.56
CA VAL A 54 -31.34 -9.50 5.05
C VAL A 54 -31.58 -9.97 6.49
N PHE A 55 -32.08 -9.09 7.35
CA PHE A 55 -32.34 -9.46 8.73
C PHE A 55 -33.50 -10.45 8.86
N LYS A 56 -34.64 -10.21 8.19
CA LYS A 56 -35.79 -11.12 8.22
C LYS A 56 -35.38 -12.54 7.85
N LYS A 57 -34.46 -12.65 6.88
CA LYS A 57 -33.97 -13.91 6.35
C LYS A 57 -32.89 -14.57 7.19
N TYR A 58 -31.94 -13.81 7.74
CA TYR A 58 -30.72 -14.36 8.34
C TYR A 58 -30.46 -13.96 9.80
N GLY A 59 -31.30 -13.10 10.39
CA GLY A 59 -31.10 -12.56 11.72
C GLY A 59 -30.99 -13.64 12.81
N HIS A 60 -31.73 -14.75 12.67
CA HIS A 60 -31.70 -15.89 13.61
C HIS A 60 -30.33 -16.57 13.70
N LEU A 61 -29.45 -16.37 12.72
CA LEU A 61 -28.08 -16.91 12.70
C LEU A 61 -27.09 -16.07 13.52
N THR A 62 -27.52 -14.95 14.09
CA THR A 62 -26.68 -14.00 14.84
C THR A 62 -26.68 -14.25 16.35
N VAL A 63 -25.65 -13.79 17.04
CA VAL A 63 -25.54 -13.92 18.50
C VAL A 63 -26.54 -12.99 19.20
N GLY A 64 -27.32 -13.56 20.11
CA GLY A 64 -28.28 -12.80 20.93
C GLY A 64 -29.43 -12.23 20.12
N TYR A 65 -29.86 -12.93 19.07
CA TYR A 65 -31.04 -12.59 18.27
C TYR A 65 -32.31 -12.53 19.12
N THR A 66 -32.99 -11.38 19.10
CA THR A 66 -34.39 -11.23 19.53
C THR A 66 -35.10 -10.26 18.59
N LYS A 67 -36.42 -10.47 18.37
CA LYS A 67 -37.23 -9.57 17.53
C LYS A 67 -37.22 -8.13 18.06
N ASP A 68 -37.23 -7.95 19.38
CA ASP A 68 -37.22 -6.64 20.03
C ASP A 68 -35.88 -5.92 19.88
N LYS A 69 -34.76 -6.64 19.99
CA LYS A 69 -33.42 -6.07 19.77
C LYS A 69 -33.31 -5.55 18.35
N PHE A 70 -33.81 -6.29 17.38
CA PHE A 70 -33.82 -5.87 15.99
C PHE A 70 -34.69 -4.64 15.72
N LYS A 71 -35.92 -4.64 16.24
CA LYS A 71 -36.82 -3.50 16.07
C LYS A 71 -36.16 -2.22 16.58
N LYS A 72 -35.49 -2.29 17.74
CA LYS A 72 -34.69 -1.17 18.28
C LYS A 72 -33.50 -0.80 17.39
N GLU A 73 -32.80 -1.78 16.85
CA GLU A 73 -31.63 -1.62 15.97
C GLU A 73 -31.99 -0.94 14.63
N VAL A 74 -33.12 -1.31 14.01
CA VAL A 74 -33.65 -0.68 12.78
C VAL A 74 -34.23 0.71 13.05
N GLU A 75 -35.05 0.86 14.10
CA GLU A 75 -35.64 2.16 14.44
C GLU A 75 -34.58 3.21 14.81
N ALA A 76 -33.46 2.79 15.44
CA ALA A 76 -32.33 3.67 15.70
C ALA A 76 -31.62 4.11 14.41
N PHE A 77 -31.64 3.28 13.36
CA PHE A 77 -31.04 3.56 12.06
C PHE A 77 -31.84 4.59 11.26
N ASP A 78 -33.16 4.42 11.16
CA ASP A 78 -34.05 5.31 10.41
C ASP A 78 -34.13 6.72 11.00
N LYS A 79 -33.88 6.87 12.31
CA LYS A 79 -33.92 8.15 13.03
C LYS A 79 -32.65 8.99 12.88
N LEU A 80 -31.60 8.51 12.21
CA LEU A 80 -30.35 9.26 12.08
C LEU A 80 -30.37 10.17 10.82
N PRO A 81 -30.30 11.51 10.96
CA PRO A 81 -30.17 12.45 9.84
C PRO A 81 -28.88 12.26 9.02
N GLN A 82 -27.97 11.41 9.52
CA GLN A 82 -26.68 11.04 8.94
C GLN A 82 -26.65 9.60 8.40
N ALA A 83 -27.78 8.95 8.09
CA ALA A 83 -27.82 7.61 7.48
C ALA A 83 -27.10 7.49 6.10
N LYS A 84 -26.48 8.58 5.62
CA LYS A 84 -25.49 8.62 4.52
C LYS A 84 -24.02 8.47 4.97
N ASN A 85 -23.73 8.26 6.25
CA ASN A 85 -22.36 8.07 6.72
C ASN A 85 -21.98 6.55 6.64
N PRO A 86 -21.21 6.11 5.64
CA PRO A 86 -20.79 4.71 5.51
C PRO A 86 -20.05 4.17 6.76
N LEU A 87 -19.48 5.05 7.59
CA LEU A 87 -18.80 4.69 8.84
C LEU A 87 -19.74 4.09 9.90
N PHE A 88 -21.05 4.40 9.91
CA PHE A 88 -21.98 3.77 10.86
C PHE A 88 -22.44 2.38 10.40
N LEU A 89 -22.48 2.12 9.09
CA LEU A 89 -22.66 0.78 8.53
C LEU A 89 -21.51 -0.15 8.91
N GLU A 90 -20.28 0.37 8.95
CA GLU A 90 -19.12 -0.37 9.46
C GLU A 90 -19.19 -0.65 10.98
N SER A 91 -19.99 0.10 11.73
CA SER A 91 -20.22 -0.08 13.17
C SER A 91 -21.31 -1.11 13.50
N PHE A 92 -22.20 -1.38 12.54
CA PHE A 92 -23.25 -2.40 12.66
C PHE A 92 -22.66 -3.80 12.43
N LYS A 93 -22.23 -4.46 13.51
CA LYS A 93 -21.58 -5.78 13.43
C LYS A 93 -22.47 -6.86 14.01
N TRP A 94 -23.34 -7.43 13.18
CA TRP A 94 -23.98 -8.69 13.53
C TRP A 94 -22.92 -9.79 13.60
N ALA A 95 -22.60 -10.20 14.81
CA ALA A 95 -21.72 -11.33 15.03
C ALA A 95 -22.50 -12.62 14.74
N LEU A 96 -22.06 -13.40 13.76
CA LEU A 96 -22.68 -14.69 13.45
C LEU A 96 -22.38 -15.70 14.57
N ASN A 97 -23.34 -16.58 14.86
CA ASN A 97 -23.30 -17.50 15.99
C ASN A 97 -22.49 -18.78 15.69
N TYR A 98 -21.19 -18.60 15.47
CA TYR A 98 -20.20 -19.67 15.36
C TYR A 98 -18.93 -19.34 16.16
N LYS A 99 -18.15 -20.37 16.48
CA LYS A 99 -16.80 -20.26 17.04
C LYS A 99 -15.80 -20.72 16.00
N ILE A 100 -14.63 -20.08 15.97
CA ILE A 100 -13.53 -20.45 15.08
C ILE A 100 -12.22 -20.49 15.86
N THR A 101 -11.39 -21.49 15.57
CA THR A 101 -10.07 -21.68 16.18
C THR A 101 -9.06 -22.05 15.10
N PHE A 102 -7.80 -21.70 15.31
CA PHE A 102 -6.69 -22.00 14.39
C PHE A 102 -5.53 -22.62 15.14
N LYS A 103 -4.89 -23.61 14.53
CA LYS A 103 -3.68 -24.27 15.04
C LYS A 103 -2.65 -24.37 13.93
N PRO A 104 -1.45 -23.77 14.07
CA PRO A 104 -0.41 -23.88 13.07
C PRO A 104 0.26 -25.26 13.12
N ASN A 105 0.77 -25.72 11.98
CA ASN A 105 1.76 -26.79 11.93
C ASN A 105 3.12 -26.23 11.46
N ASN A 106 4.21 -26.76 12.04
CA ASN A 106 5.59 -26.44 11.67
C ASN A 106 5.85 -24.92 11.56
N ASN A 107 5.60 -24.19 12.65
CA ASN A 107 5.68 -22.74 12.66
C ASN A 107 7.13 -22.24 12.71
N LYS A 108 7.59 -21.61 11.63
CA LYS A 108 8.91 -20.96 11.56
C LYS A 108 8.81 -19.50 11.96
N THR A 109 9.81 -19.06 12.73
CA THR A 109 9.94 -17.67 13.19
C THR A 109 11.20 -17.06 12.62
N THR A 110 11.07 -15.87 12.04
CA THR A 110 12.22 -15.12 11.54
C THR A 110 12.13 -13.69 12.04
N THR A 111 13.22 -13.20 12.65
CA THR A 111 13.29 -11.83 13.14
C THR A 111 13.33 -10.86 11.96
N ILE A 112 12.57 -9.77 12.05
CA ILE A 112 12.69 -8.67 11.09
C ILE A 112 13.95 -7.88 11.42
N GLY A 113 14.81 -7.69 10.42
CA GLY A 113 16.04 -6.93 10.54
C GLY A 113 15.78 -5.50 11.00
N LYS A 114 16.79 -4.91 11.67
CA LYS A 114 16.68 -3.59 12.29
C LYS A 114 16.28 -2.51 11.27
N TYR A 115 16.75 -2.64 10.03
CA TYR A 115 16.48 -1.70 8.94
C TYR A 115 15.46 -2.26 7.95
N HIS A 116 14.71 -3.30 8.34
CA HIS A 116 13.72 -3.97 7.51
C HIS A 116 14.30 -4.52 6.21
N GLU A 117 15.59 -4.84 6.19
CA GLU A 117 16.34 -5.33 5.03
C GLU A 117 15.77 -6.63 4.47
N ASN A 118 15.17 -7.45 5.34
CA ASN A 118 14.52 -8.71 5.00
C ASN A 118 12.97 -8.59 4.92
N ALA A 119 12.42 -7.37 4.94
CA ALA A 119 10.98 -7.10 4.93
C ALA A 119 10.56 -6.24 3.72
N PRO A 120 10.55 -6.81 2.50
CA PRO A 120 10.10 -6.09 1.30
C PRO A 120 8.70 -5.51 1.48
N MET A 121 8.46 -4.29 0.97
CA MET A 121 7.20 -3.58 1.16
C MET A 121 6.76 -3.41 2.62
N TYR A 122 7.68 -3.38 3.59
CA TYR A 122 7.44 -2.97 4.96
C TYR A 122 8.12 -1.60 5.21
N PHE A 123 7.34 -0.52 5.16
CA PHE A 123 7.84 0.87 5.21
C PHE A 123 7.61 1.53 6.59
N GLY A 124 7.74 0.78 7.68
CA GLY A 124 7.54 1.35 9.02
C GLY A 124 8.75 2.17 9.44
N ASN A 125 8.59 3.48 9.70
CA ASN A 125 9.52 4.23 10.55
C ASN A 125 9.33 3.74 11.98
N MET A 126 9.98 2.64 12.32
CA MET A 126 10.06 2.17 13.69
C MET A 126 11.31 2.85 14.26
N GLY A 127 11.13 3.89 15.06
CA GLY A 127 12.23 4.43 15.85
C GLY A 127 12.90 3.31 16.66
N ASP A 128 14.13 3.54 17.10
CA ASP A 128 14.98 2.56 17.83
C ASP A 128 14.31 1.97 19.10
N GLU A 129 13.20 2.55 19.56
CA GLU A 129 12.46 2.19 20.78
C GLU A 129 11.36 1.12 20.59
N ASN A 130 11.06 0.68 19.37
CA ASN A 130 9.97 -0.29 19.16
C ASN A 130 10.41 -1.75 19.33
N GLU A 131 9.56 -2.56 19.95
CA GLU A 131 9.75 -4.01 20.06
C GLU A 131 10.03 -4.66 18.71
N LYS A 132 10.94 -5.66 18.71
CA LYS A 132 11.28 -6.42 17.51
C LYS A 132 10.03 -7.14 16.99
N LYS A 133 9.75 -6.96 15.71
CA LYS A 133 8.69 -7.70 15.03
C LYS A 133 9.26 -8.95 14.38
N HIS A 134 8.42 -9.97 14.24
CA HIS A 134 8.82 -11.25 13.67
C HIS A 134 7.87 -11.67 12.55
N PHE A 135 8.44 -12.30 11.54
CA PHE A 135 7.72 -13.10 10.58
C PHE A 135 7.36 -14.44 11.20
N ARG A 136 6.10 -14.86 11.02
CA ARG A 136 5.63 -16.21 11.33
C ARG A 136 5.08 -16.85 10.06
N LYS A 137 5.65 -18.00 9.70
CA LYS A 137 5.22 -18.82 8.55
C LYS A 137 5.05 -20.26 9.02
N ALA A 138 3.82 -20.74 9.03
CA ALA A 138 3.47 -22.14 9.17
C ALA A 138 3.45 -22.80 7.79
N GLU A 139 3.67 -24.11 7.75
CA GLU A 139 3.50 -24.90 6.52
C GLU A 139 2.02 -24.95 6.14
N PHE A 140 1.18 -25.26 7.12
CA PHE A 140 -0.27 -25.17 7.04
C PHE A 140 -0.86 -24.75 8.39
N VAL A 141 -2.09 -24.27 8.36
CA VAL A 141 -2.87 -23.90 9.55
C VAL A 141 -4.20 -24.63 9.50
N GLU A 142 -4.45 -25.45 10.52
CA GLU A 142 -5.74 -26.13 10.69
C GLU A 142 -6.73 -25.19 11.37
N GLY A 143 -7.92 -25.08 10.81
CA GLY A 143 -9.03 -24.30 11.33
C GLY A 143 -10.22 -25.19 11.68
N ILE A 144 -10.83 -24.95 12.85
CA ILE A 144 -12.07 -25.61 13.25
C ILE A 144 -13.13 -24.54 13.48
N ILE A 145 -14.26 -24.68 12.77
CA ILE A 145 -15.46 -23.85 12.91
C ILE A 145 -16.57 -24.70 13.52
N LEU A 146 -17.20 -24.19 14.59
CA LEU A 146 -18.28 -24.85 15.32
C LEU A 146 -19.51 -23.96 15.37
N THR A 147 -20.67 -24.51 15.03
CA THR A 147 -21.96 -23.82 15.11
C THR A 147 -23.06 -24.78 15.54
N GLN A 148 -24.14 -24.27 16.12
CA GLN A 148 -25.35 -25.06 16.38
C GLN A 148 -26.31 -25.08 15.19
N TRP A 149 -26.07 -24.25 14.17
CA TRP A 149 -26.95 -24.05 13.03
C TRP A 149 -26.37 -24.70 11.77
N SER A 150 -27.05 -25.71 11.23
CA SER A 150 -26.67 -26.37 9.97
C SER A 150 -26.59 -25.39 8.81
N GLU A 151 -27.56 -24.46 8.74
CA GLU A 151 -27.61 -23.39 7.74
C GLU A 151 -26.34 -22.55 7.75
N LEU A 152 -25.87 -22.15 8.94
CA LEU A 152 -24.65 -21.35 9.09
C LEU A 152 -23.39 -22.14 8.72
N GLU A 153 -23.35 -23.45 9.00
CA GLU A 153 -22.24 -24.33 8.58
C GLU A 153 -22.12 -24.34 7.05
N VAL A 154 -23.23 -24.59 6.35
CA VAL A 154 -23.30 -24.63 4.89
C VAL A 154 -22.92 -23.29 4.29
N LEU A 155 -23.45 -22.20 4.85
CA LEU A 155 -23.13 -20.85 4.42
C LEU A 155 -21.64 -20.54 4.53
N ILE A 156 -21.02 -20.81 5.68
CA ILE A 156 -19.59 -20.56 5.88
C ILE A 156 -18.77 -21.44 4.92
N LYS A 157 -19.12 -22.72 4.81
CA LYS A 157 -18.45 -23.67 3.89
C LYS A 157 -18.44 -23.16 2.44
N ASN A 158 -19.54 -22.58 1.97
CA ASN A 158 -19.65 -22.07 0.61
C ASN A 158 -18.86 -20.77 0.37
N ASN A 159 -18.49 -20.06 1.43
CA ASN A 159 -17.90 -18.72 1.35
C ASN A 159 -16.43 -18.65 1.82
N ILE A 160 -15.96 -19.63 2.60
CA ILE A 160 -14.67 -19.57 3.28
C ILE A 160 -13.48 -19.50 2.33
N SER A 161 -13.53 -20.21 1.21
CA SER A 161 -12.44 -20.25 0.23
C SER A 161 -12.26 -18.91 -0.47
N GLU A 162 -13.36 -18.27 -0.87
CA GLU A 162 -13.33 -16.94 -1.48
C GLU A 162 -12.88 -15.88 -0.48
N PHE A 163 -13.40 -15.96 0.74
CA PHE A 163 -13.01 -15.08 1.84
C PHE A 163 -11.49 -15.07 2.04
N PHE A 164 -10.87 -16.25 2.18
CA PHE A 164 -9.42 -16.32 2.34
C PHE A 164 -8.67 -15.87 1.08
N PHE A 165 -9.24 -16.05 -0.10
CA PHE A 165 -8.63 -15.59 -1.33
C PHE A 165 -8.54 -14.07 -1.42
N ILE A 166 -9.61 -13.34 -1.10
CA ILE A 166 -9.62 -11.88 -1.25
C ILE A 166 -9.00 -11.13 -0.06
N HIS A 167 -8.71 -11.84 1.03
CA HIS A 167 -8.19 -11.24 2.26
C HIS A 167 -6.77 -11.68 2.62
N ASN A 168 -6.04 -10.72 3.16
CA ASN A 168 -4.77 -10.91 3.85
C ASN A 168 -4.94 -10.55 5.33
N PHE A 169 -4.01 -11.02 6.17
CA PHE A 169 -4.14 -10.93 7.63
C PHE A 169 -2.90 -10.35 8.31
N SER A 170 -3.07 -9.94 9.57
CA SER A 170 -2.07 -9.25 10.38
C SER A 170 -1.70 -7.86 9.83
N THR A 171 -0.44 -7.41 9.93
CA THR A 171 -0.03 -6.09 9.45
C THR A 171 0.33 -6.10 7.96
N ARG A 172 0.22 -4.92 7.33
CA ARG A 172 0.58 -4.69 5.92
C ARG A 172 -0.18 -5.58 4.92
N GLN A 173 -1.45 -5.88 5.24
CA GLN A 173 -2.34 -6.74 4.45
C GLN A 173 -2.42 -6.34 2.97
N SER A 174 -2.54 -5.03 2.66
CA SER A 174 -2.61 -4.57 1.26
C SER A 174 -1.31 -4.73 0.48
N LYS A 175 -0.20 -5.01 1.17
CA LYS A 175 1.13 -5.23 0.58
C LYS A 175 1.53 -6.71 0.57
N GLY A 176 0.55 -7.61 0.60
CA GLY A 176 0.77 -9.03 0.34
C GLY A 176 1.26 -9.88 1.51
N TYR A 177 1.44 -9.31 2.70
CA TYR A 177 1.74 -10.08 3.92
C TYR A 177 0.51 -10.80 4.46
N GLY A 178 0.72 -11.96 5.08
CA GLY A 178 -0.33 -12.77 5.69
C GLY A 178 -1.33 -13.34 4.68
N SER A 179 -0.83 -13.86 3.55
CA SER A 179 -1.64 -14.48 2.51
C SER A 179 -1.87 -15.96 2.78
N PHE A 180 -3.14 -16.37 2.79
CA PHE A 180 -3.60 -17.74 2.95
C PHE A 180 -4.58 -18.12 1.83
N THR A 181 -4.67 -19.42 1.53
CA THR A 181 -5.77 -20.01 0.75
C THR A 181 -6.28 -21.27 1.44
N VAL A 182 -7.55 -21.61 1.22
CA VAL A 182 -8.10 -22.89 1.69
C VAL A 182 -7.64 -23.99 0.74
N GLU A 183 -6.95 -25.00 1.28
CA GLU A 183 -6.51 -26.18 0.55
C GLU A 183 -7.54 -27.31 0.68
N LYS A 184 -8.09 -27.52 1.88
CA LYS A 184 -9.06 -28.58 2.16
C LYS A 184 -10.22 -28.07 3.01
N ILE A 185 -11.39 -28.64 2.76
CA ILE A 185 -12.57 -28.53 3.61
C ILE A 185 -13.07 -29.94 3.94
N ASN A 186 -13.19 -30.28 5.22
CA ASN A 186 -13.54 -31.62 5.71
C ASN A 186 -12.73 -32.72 5.00
N ASN A 187 -11.41 -32.53 4.95
CA ASN A 187 -10.42 -33.39 4.28
C ASN A 187 -10.57 -33.54 2.75
N LYS A 188 -11.48 -32.81 2.11
CA LYS A 188 -11.61 -32.78 0.65
C LYS A 188 -10.87 -31.57 0.09
N THR A 189 -9.99 -31.81 -0.88
CA THR A 189 -9.30 -30.74 -1.61
C THR A 189 -10.30 -29.82 -2.26
N VAL A 190 -10.03 -28.52 -2.20
CA VAL A 190 -10.86 -27.49 -2.82
C VAL A 190 -10.14 -26.90 -4.01
N ASP A 191 -10.82 -26.87 -5.15
CA ASP A 191 -10.31 -26.20 -6.33
C ASP A 191 -10.36 -24.67 -6.16
N PHE A 192 -9.27 -24.05 -6.55
CA PHE A 192 -9.11 -22.61 -6.47
C PHE A 192 -9.52 -21.93 -7.79
N LYS A 193 -10.77 -21.46 -7.87
CA LYS A 193 -11.34 -20.80 -9.05
C LYS A 193 -11.96 -19.45 -8.70
N PHE A 194 -11.13 -18.48 -8.33
CA PHE A 194 -11.56 -17.12 -8.03
C PHE A 194 -10.95 -16.12 -9.01
N LYS A 195 -11.70 -15.02 -9.25
CA LYS A 195 -11.29 -13.91 -10.11
C LYS A 195 -10.70 -12.79 -9.27
N ALA A 196 -9.71 -12.11 -9.83
CA ALA A 196 -9.20 -10.83 -9.35
C ALA A 196 -9.23 -9.84 -10.52
N ASP A 197 -9.07 -8.55 -10.24
CA ASP A 197 -9.07 -7.52 -11.28
C ASP A 197 -7.89 -7.71 -12.23
N TYR A 198 -6.70 -7.93 -11.65
CA TYR A 198 -5.48 -8.20 -12.42
C TYR A 198 -4.60 -9.24 -11.73
N TYR A 199 -3.66 -9.80 -12.47
CA TYR A 199 -2.60 -10.60 -11.89
C TYR A 199 -1.36 -10.69 -12.78
N PHE A 200 -0.20 -10.90 -12.16
CA PHE A 200 1.03 -11.27 -12.85
C PHE A 200 1.72 -12.42 -12.10
N ARG A 201 2.67 -13.08 -12.76
CA ARG A 201 3.45 -14.19 -12.20
C ARG A 201 4.88 -13.75 -11.97
N ILE A 202 5.47 -14.24 -10.88
CA ILE A 202 6.89 -14.11 -10.57
C ILE A 202 7.45 -15.52 -10.42
N LYS A 203 8.48 -15.81 -11.22
CA LYS A 203 9.19 -17.10 -11.22
C LYS A 203 10.16 -17.18 -10.03
N THR A 204 9.62 -17.49 -8.86
CA THR A 204 10.36 -17.74 -7.61
C THR A 204 9.42 -18.44 -6.62
N ASP A 205 9.96 -19.26 -5.75
CA ASP A 205 9.29 -19.84 -4.58
C ASP A 205 9.64 -19.08 -3.28
N ASP A 206 10.55 -18.10 -3.37
CA ASP A 206 10.87 -17.19 -2.27
C ASP A 206 9.86 -16.04 -2.19
N TRP A 207 9.13 -16.00 -1.08
CA TRP A 207 8.17 -14.94 -0.80
C TRP A 207 8.84 -13.56 -0.67
N GLN A 208 10.11 -13.48 -0.23
CA GLN A 208 10.81 -12.20 -0.08
C GLN A 208 11.11 -11.62 -1.46
N GLU A 209 11.69 -12.42 -2.35
CA GLU A 209 11.89 -12.03 -3.74
C GLU A 209 10.56 -11.67 -4.43
N ALA A 210 9.51 -12.46 -4.22
CA ALA A 210 8.18 -12.18 -4.79
C ALA A 210 7.62 -10.83 -4.32
N LEU A 211 7.67 -10.55 -3.02
CA LEU A 211 7.21 -9.27 -2.47
C LEU A 211 8.13 -8.10 -2.85
N PHE A 212 9.43 -8.34 -3.03
CA PHE A 212 10.37 -7.33 -3.51
C PHE A 212 10.05 -6.90 -4.95
N LYS A 213 9.90 -7.86 -5.86
CA LYS A 213 9.52 -7.59 -7.27
C LYS A 213 8.13 -6.97 -7.36
N THR A 214 7.17 -7.40 -6.53
CA THR A 214 5.86 -6.74 -6.37
C THR A 214 6.01 -5.30 -5.86
N GLY A 215 6.95 -5.06 -4.95
CA GLY A 215 7.27 -3.73 -4.43
C GLY A 215 7.83 -2.79 -5.50
N LEU A 216 8.68 -3.29 -6.41
CA LEU A 216 9.16 -2.52 -7.56
C LEU A 216 7.98 -2.06 -8.43
N PHE A 217 7.05 -2.98 -8.75
CA PHE A 217 5.84 -2.63 -9.49
C PHE A 217 4.98 -1.59 -8.73
N TYR A 218 4.77 -1.76 -7.42
CA TYR A 218 4.00 -0.76 -6.67
C TYR A 218 4.67 0.63 -6.64
N GLN A 219 6.00 0.68 -6.52
CA GLN A 219 6.76 1.93 -6.56
C GLN A 219 6.69 2.59 -7.95
N SER A 220 6.77 1.80 -9.03
CA SER A 220 6.65 2.33 -10.39
C SER A 220 5.29 2.97 -10.64
N LEU A 221 4.21 2.45 -10.04
CA LEU A 221 2.88 3.06 -10.13
C LEU A 221 2.82 4.43 -9.47
N ARG A 222 3.28 4.53 -8.21
CA ARG A 222 3.01 5.67 -7.32
C ARG A 222 4.11 6.74 -7.33
N SER A 223 5.34 6.36 -6.99
CA SER A 223 6.43 7.32 -6.69
C SER A 223 7.50 7.38 -7.75
N GLY A 224 7.49 6.44 -8.70
CA GLY A 224 8.66 6.12 -9.51
C GLY A 224 9.74 5.45 -8.67
N ILE A 225 10.86 5.16 -9.31
CA ILE A 225 12.02 4.51 -8.69
C ILE A 225 13.23 5.39 -9.00
N ASN A 226 13.97 5.78 -7.96
CA ASN A 226 15.27 6.43 -8.12
C ASN A 226 16.25 5.73 -7.17
N ILE A 227 17.10 4.89 -7.73
CA ILE A 227 18.20 4.26 -7.01
C ILE A 227 19.47 4.98 -7.39
N GLY A 228 20.16 5.52 -6.41
CA GLY A 228 21.43 6.19 -6.61
C GLY A 228 22.23 6.25 -5.33
N THR A 229 23.47 6.70 -5.45
CA THR A 229 24.35 6.96 -4.33
C THR A 229 24.76 8.42 -4.35
N PRO A 230 24.79 9.10 -3.19
CA PRO A 230 25.27 10.47 -3.14
C PRO A 230 26.77 10.50 -3.44
N ILE A 231 27.17 11.40 -4.33
CA ILE A 231 28.57 11.78 -4.58
C ILE A 231 28.78 13.15 -3.96
N TYR A 232 29.95 13.36 -3.35
CA TYR A 232 30.30 14.61 -2.70
C TYR A 232 31.58 15.19 -3.30
N SER A 233 31.51 16.41 -3.82
CA SER A 233 32.68 17.19 -4.22
C SER A 233 32.97 18.28 -3.18
N SER A 234 34.24 18.65 -3.05
CA SER A 234 34.66 19.80 -2.22
C SER A 234 34.20 21.10 -2.87
N VAL A 235 33.69 22.02 -2.05
CA VAL A 235 33.46 23.41 -2.48
C VAL A 235 34.71 24.22 -2.11
N GLU A 236 35.22 25.06 -3.02
CA GLU A 236 36.35 25.96 -2.71
C GLU A 236 35.94 26.93 -1.59
N GLY A 237 36.74 27.03 -0.50
CA GLY A 237 36.55 28.09 0.50
C GLY A 237 36.61 27.77 2.01
N GLY A 238 37.56 26.95 2.49
CA GLY A 238 38.13 27.18 3.83
C GLY A 238 38.03 26.05 4.86
N HIS A 239 39.15 25.87 5.58
CA HIS A 239 39.50 24.76 6.48
C HIS A 239 38.70 24.61 7.78
N ARG A 240 37.44 25.04 7.89
CA ARG A 240 36.66 24.92 9.15
C ARG A 240 35.20 24.48 9.03
N ALA A 241 34.70 24.21 7.84
CA ALA A 241 33.40 23.58 7.64
C ALA A 241 33.49 22.57 6.49
N ALA A 242 32.96 21.36 6.68
CA ALA A 242 32.82 20.39 5.58
C ALA A 242 31.71 20.85 4.63
N LEU A 243 31.96 21.91 3.86
CA LEU A 243 31.09 22.35 2.76
C LEU A 243 31.34 21.40 1.58
N LYS A 244 30.31 20.64 1.25
CA LYS A 244 30.35 19.71 0.11
C LYS A 244 29.13 19.91 -0.75
N HIS A 245 29.34 19.83 -2.05
CA HIS A 245 28.26 19.75 -3.00
C HIS A 245 27.86 18.28 -3.14
N GLN A 246 26.58 17.98 -2.92
CA GLN A 246 26.02 16.64 -3.08
C GLN A 246 25.24 16.55 -4.39
N GLU A 247 25.66 15.60 -5.23
CA GLU A 247 24.90 15.15 -6.37
C GLU A 247 24.45 13.70 -6.17
N MET A 248 23.36 13.32 -6.83
CA MET A 248 22.89 11.94 -6.86
C MET A 248 23.44 11.24 -8.10
N ASN A 249 24.38 10.31 -7.92
CA ASN A 249 24.74 9.39 -8.98
C ASN A 249 23.66 8.32 -9.10
N THR A 250 22.75 8.58 -10.04
CA THR A 250 21.59 7.74 -10.31
C THR A 250 22.05 6.49 -11.05
N LYS A 251 21.85 5.34 -10.43
CA LYS A 251 22.15 4.02 -11.00
C LYS A 251 20.95 3.42 -11.72
N PHE A 252 19.74 3.77 -11.27
CA PHE A 252 18.48 3.37 -11.90
C PHE A 252 17.43 4.45 -11.68
N TYR A 253 16.76 4.85 -12.76
CA TYR A 253 15.63 5.76 -12.70
C TYR A 253 14.46 5.25 -13.52
N MET A 254 13.27 5.31 -12.93
CA MET A 254 12.00 5.10 -13.60
C MET A 254 11.03 6.21 -13.18
N LYS A 255 10.42 6.84 -14.18
CA LYS A 255 9.34 7.83 -13.97
C LYS A 255 8.10 7.15 -13.37
N PRO A 256 7.37 7.80 -12.45
CA PRO A 256 6.10 7.25 -11.93
C PRO A 256 5.07 7.11 -13.06
N ILE A 257 4.35 6.00 -13.12
CA ILE A 257 3.26 5.84 -14.11
C ILE A 257 2.12 6.80 -13.85
N VAL A 258 1.78 7.06 -12.58
CA VAL A 258 0.72 8.04 -12.28
C VAL A 258 1.10 9.46 -12.76
N PHE A 259 2.39 9.80 -12.81
CA PHE A 259 2.82 11.05 -13.42
C PHE A 259 2.49 11.07 -14.92
N LEU A 260 2.79 9.99 -15.64
CA LEU A 260 2.47 9.88 -17.07
C LEU A 260 0.96 9.99 -17.29
N TYR A 261 0.15 9.31 -16.48
CA TYR A 261 -1.31 9.44 -16.51
C TYR A 261 -1.76 10.89 -16.31
N ALA A 262 -1.30 11.56 -15.25
CA ALA A 262 -1.65 12.95 -14.96
C ALA A 262 -1.23 13.89 -16.10
N LYS A 263 -0.05 13.70 -16.68
CA LYS A 263 0.46 14.52 -17.79
C LYS A 263 -0.30 14.25 -19.10
N GLU A 264 -0.51 12.99 -19.46
CA GLU A 264 -0.98 12.61 -20.79
C GLU A 264 -2.50 12.60 -20.88
N LYS A 265 -3.19 12.15 -19.84
CA LYS A 265 -4.66 12.06 -19.79
C LYS A 265 -5.29 13.32 -19.23
N GLU A 266 -4.78 13.77 -18.09
CA GLU A 266 -5.41 14.87 -17.35
C GLU A 266 -4.84 16.24 -17.73
N LYS A 267 -3.67 16.26 -18.40
CA LYS A 267 -2.89 17.48 -18.70
C LYS A 267 -2.55 18.29 -17.45
N GLN A 268 -2.35 17.60 -16.32
CA GLN A 268 -2.13 18.20 -15.01
C GLN A 268 -0.67 18.10 -14.56
N GLN A 269 -0.25 19.13 -13.82
CA GLN A 269 1.11 19.19 -13.30
C GLN A 269 1.31 18.17 -12.17
N TRP A 270 2.50 17.59 -12.14
CA TRP A 270 2.94 16.69 -11.09
C TRP A 270 3.03 17.36 -9.72
N ASP A 271 2.48 16.70 -8.68
CA ASP A 271 2.46 17.19 -7.30
C ASP A 271 3.88 17.45 -6.77
N LYS A 272 4.82 16.53 -7.03
CA LYS A 272 6.22 16.65 -6.58
C LYS A 272 6.90 17.88 -7.17
N LYS A 273 6.59 18.23 -8.44
CA LYS A 273 7.12 19.44 -9.07
C LYS A 273 6.54 20.68 -8.40
N THR A 274 5.23 20.70 -8.14
CA THR A 274 4.58 21.80 -7.43
C THR A 274 5.22 22.05 -6.06
N ILE A 275 5.42 21.01 -5.26
CA ILE A 275 6.09 21.10 -3.95
C ILE A 275 7.51 21.69 -4.10
N LYS A 276 8.26 21.25 -5.12
CA LYS A 276 9.59 21.81 -5.43
C LYS A 276 9.55 23.28 -5.84
N GLN A 277 8.56 23.70 -6.62
CA GLN A 277 8.41 25.10 -7.00
C GLN A 277 8.07 26.00 -5.80
N THR A 278 7.36 25.47 -4.81
CA THR A 278 7.06 26.23 -3.59
C THR A 278 8.26 26.29 -2.65
N TYR A 279 8.86 25.16 -2.30
CA TYR A 279 9.85 25.09 -1.20
C TYR A 279 11.30 25.01 -1.67
N PHE A 280 11.54 24.58 -2.91
CA PHE A 280 12.89 24.24 -3.41
C PHE A 280 13.25 24.97 -4.72
N ASN A 281 12.74 26.19 -4.93
CA ASN A 281 12.88 26.95 -6.17
C ASN A 281 14.10 27.90 -6.23
N LYS A 282 15.15 27.60 -5.47
CA LYS A 282 16.45 28.27 -5.58
C LYS A 282 17.45 27.31 -6.25
N PRO A 283 18.53 27.80 -6.88
CA PRO A 283 19.55 26.94 -7.48
C PRO A 283 20.14 25.92 -6.49
N TYR A 284 20.35 26.34 -5.24
CA TYR A 284 20.97 25.50 -4.21
C TYR A 284 20.28 25.65 -2.85
N PHE A 285 20.37 24.60 -2.04
CA PHE A 285 19.91 24.55 -0.65
C PHE A 285 20.97 23.88 0.23
N TYR A 286 21.02 24.27 1.50
CA TYR A 286 21.91 23.66 2.47
C TYR A 286 21.13 22.83 3.47
N ARG A 287 21.64 21.63 3.77
CA ARG A 287 21.18 20.79 4.88
C ARG A 287 22.34 20.47 5.82
N LYS A 288 22.01 20.10 7.05
CA LYS A 288 23.01 19.60 8.01
C LYS A 288 23.53 18.23 7.56
N ALA A 289 24.84 18.01 7.72
CA ALA A 289 25.45 16.70 7.53
C ALA A 289 25.02 15.74 8.67
N SER A 290 24.72 14.50 8.31
CA SER A 290 24.48 13.42 9.29
C SER A 290 25.77 13.02 10.01
N ARG A 291 25.65 12.39 11.18
CA ARG A 291 26.78 11.83 11.95
C ARG A 291 27.69 10.96 11.07
N LYS A 292 27.10 10.06 10.27
CA LYS A 292 27.81 9.16 9.36
C LYS A 292 28.56 9.90 8.24
N GLU A 293 28.03 11.04 7.80
CA GLU A 293 28.70 11.90 6.82
C GLU A 293 29.87 12.65 7.46
N LEU A 294 29.72 13.12 8.71
CA LEU A 294 30.76 13.82 9.48
C LEU A 294 31.93 12.92 9.87
N GLU A 295 31.69 11.65 10.21
CA GLU A 295 32.73 10.68 10.59
C GLU A 295 33.82 10.50 9.53
N LYS A 296 33.52 10.78 8.25
CA LYS A 296 34.49 10.74 7.16
C LYS A 296 35.60 11.80 7.27
N TYR A 297 35.42 12.83 8.10
CA TYR A 297 36.40 13.93 8.31
C TYR A 297 37.12 13.83 9.66
N GLY A 298 36.98 12.69 10.35
CA GLY A 298 37.55 12.46 11.67
C GLY A 298 36.49 12.47 12.77
N LYS A 299 36.79 11.75 13.86
CA LYS A 299 35.86 11.55 15.00
C LYS A 299 35.46 12.85 15.69
N ASP A 300 36.24 13.91 15.51
CA ASP A 300 36.06 15.22 16.14
C ASP A 300 35.26 16.22 15.28
N ALA A 301 34.83 15.85 14.07
CA ALA A 301 34.00 16.70 13.22
C ALA A 301 32.60 16.89 13.84
N LYS A 302 32.35 18.09 14.39
CA LYS A 302 31.09 18.42 15.10
C LYS A 302 30.05 19.11 14.21
N PHE A 303 30.43 19.64 13.06
CA PHE A 303 29.54 20.41 12.18
C PHE A 303 29.94 20.30 10.70
N GLY A 304 28.94 20.27 9.83
CA GLY A 304 29.11 20.26 8.37
C GLY A 304 27.80 20.61 7.67
N LEU A 305 27.91 21.31 6.55
CA LEU A 305 26.78 21.69 5.70
C LEU A 305 26.95 21.06 4.33
N ILE A 306 25.88 20.47 3.83
CA ILE A 306 25.84 19.84 2.52
C ILE A 306 24.96 20.70 1.64
N GLU A 307 25.54 21.21 0.56
CA GLU A 307 24.85 21.90 -0.50
C GLU A 307 24.21 20.87 -1.44
N THR A 308 22.96 21.07 -1.82
CA THR A 308 22.23 20.24 -2.78
C THR A 308 21.59 21.12 -3.85
N SER A 309 21.50 20.61 -5.08
CA SER A 309 20.80 21.27 -6.17
C SER A 309 19.30 21.39 -5.90
N GLY A 310 18.76 22.60 -6.04
CA GLY A 310 17.32 22.86 -6.07
C GLY A 310 16.71 22.65 -7.46
N LEU A 311 15.44 23.02 -7.62
CA LEU A 311 14.68 22.74 -8.85
C LEU A 311 15.33 23.31 -10.12
N PRO A 312 15.79 24.58 -10.18
CA PRO A 312 16.39 25.15 -11.39
C PRO A 312 17.58 24.33 -11.91
N CYS A 313 18.57 24.07 -11.04
CA CYS A 313 19.74 23.26 -11.42
C CYS A 313 19.37 21.82 -11.80
N GLN A 314 18.36 21.24 -11.17
CA GLN A 314 17.87 19.90 -11.56
C GLN A 314 17.22 19.91 -12.96
N GLN A 315 16.52 20.98 -13.33
CA GLN A 315 15.92 21.11 -14.66
C GLN A 315 16.98 21.29 -15.75
N GLU A 316 18.09 21.97 -15.43
CA GLU A 316 19.22 22.16 -16.34
C GLU A 316 20.04 20.88 -16.51
N ASN A 317 20.33 20.17 -15.41
CA ASN A 317 21.25 19.03 -15.42
C ASN A 317 20.60 17.70 -15.80
N ILE A 318 19.29 17.51 -15.57
CA ILE A 318 18.61 16.25 -15.87
C ILE A 318 18.01 16.33 -17.28
N GLN A 319 18.74 15.80 -18.26
CA GLN A 319 18.21 15.57 -19.59
C GLN A 319 16.91 14.73 -19.50
N ASN A 320 15.87 15.12 -20.23
CA ASN A 320 14.58 14.40 -20.34
C ASN A 320 13.68 14.28 -19.09
N SER A 321 13.83 15.12 -18.05
CA SER A 321 12.92 15.11 -16.90
C SER A 321 11.64 15.93 -17.13
N ASP A 322 10.77 15.47 -18.03
CA ASP A 322 9.41 16.01 -18.17
C ASP A 322 8.62 16.01 -16.84
N VAL A 323 8.94 15.10 -15.93
CA VAL A 323 8.47 15.07 -14.53
C VAL A 323 8.70 16.41 -13.81
N LEU A 324 9.80 17.10 -14.12
CA LEU A 324 10.20 18.35 -13.49
C LEU A 324 9.98 19.58 -14.39
N SER A 325 9.82 19.41 -15.70
CA SER A 325 9.61 20.55 -16.62
C SER A 325 8.15 20.77 -17.03
N PHE A 326 7.31 19.74 -17.12
CA PHE A 326 5.91 19.88 -17.55
C PHE A 326 5.06 20.77 -16.62
N SER A 327 4.35 21.74 -17.19
CA SER A 327 3.43 22.63 -16.47
C SER A 327 2.02 22.54 -17.07
N SER A 328 1.00 22.52 -16.22
CA SER A 328 -0.40 22.59 -16.66
C SER A 328 -0.73 23.95 -17.28
N GLN A 329 -1.67 23.97 -18.23
CA GLN A 329 -2.21 25.22 -18.76
C GLN A 329 -3.16 25.85 -17.71
N LYS A 330 -2.84 27.05 -17.23
CA LYS A 330 -3.68 27.78 -16.27
C LYS A 330 -4.87 28.44 -17.00
N LYS A 331 -6.10 28.16 -16.57
CA LYS A 331 -7.28 29.01 -16.81
C LYS A 331 -7.55 29.90 -15.58
N ALA A 332 -8.19 31.06 -15.72
CA ALA A 332 -8.49 31.88 -14.54
C ALA A 332 -9.52 31.17 -13.63
N GLY A 333 -9.30 31.17 -12.29
CA GLY A 333 -10.32 30.83 -11.30
C GLY A 333 -10.48 29.37 -10.84
N GLN A 334 -9.58 28.43 -11.20
CA GLN A 334 -9.63 27.03 -10.71
C GLN A 334 -8.42 26.69 -9.83
N ASN A 335 -8.56 25.68 -8.96
CA ASN A 335 -7.46 25.10 -8.21
C ASN A 335 -6.68 24.13 -9.13
N TYR A 336 -5.37 24.30 -9.27
CA TYR A 336 -4.56 23.63 -10.32
C TYR A 336 -3.66 22.51 -9.83
N PHE A 337 -3.52 22.36 -8.52
CA PHE A 337 -2.50 21.48 -7.96
C PHE A 337 -3.16 20.29 -7.29
N PHE A 338 -2.88 19.13 -7.85
CA PHE A 338 -3.48 17.88 -7.43
C PHE A 338 -2.44 16.95 -6.83
N ASP A 339 -2.79 16.23 -5.77
CA ASP A 339 -1.96 15.16 -5.21
C ASP A 339 -2.41 13.81 -5.77
N TYR A 340 -1.81 13.43 -6.89
CA TYR A 340 -2.04 12.13 -7.53
C TYR A 340 -1.38 10.96 -6.80
N ARG A 341 -0.28 11.21 -6.06
CA ARG A 341 0.46 10.13 -5.37
C ARG A 341 -0.35 9.55 -4.22
N ASP A 342 -1.15 10.38 -3.57
CA ASP A 342 -1.92 9.97 -2.39
C ASP A 342 -3.27 9.34 -2.72
N LEU A 343 -3.67 9.29 -4.00
CA LEU A 343 -4.68 8.34 -4.49
C LEU A 343 -4.29 6.87 -4.22
N PHE A 344 -3.00 6.59 -4.06
CA PHE A 344 -2.49 5.26 -3.67
C PHE A 344 -2.38 5.06 -2.16
N GLY A 345 -2.89 5.98 -1.35
CA GLY A 345 -2.77 6.01 0.11
C GLY A 345 -1.98 7.24 0.58
N LEU A 346 -2.48 7.90 1.64
CA LEU A 346 -1.93 9.14 2.18
C LEU A 346 -0.55 8.93 2.82
N SER A 347 0.43 9.70 2.37
CA SER A 347 1.73 9.88 3.03
C SER A 347 1.73 11.19 3.80
N SER A 348 1.22 11.18 5.04
CA SER A 348 1.10 12.40 5.85
C SER A 348 2.45 13.05 6.14
N ASN A 349 3.52 12.25 6.24
CA ASN A 349 4.89 12.74 6.38
C ASN A 349 5.77 12.03 5.34
N GLU A 350 6.55 12.81 4.59
CA GLU A 350 7.51 12.32 3.59
C GLU A 350 8.91 12.88 3.88
N GLU A 351 9.91 12.00 3.94
CA GLU A 351 11.32 12.40 4.05
C GLU A 351 11.92 12.65 2.65
N TRP A 352 12.40 13.86 2.42
CA TRP A 352 13.04 14.29 1.20
C TRP A 352 14.55 14.42 1.43
N TYR A 353 15.22 13.27 1.56
CA TYR A 353 16.62 13.15 1.99
C TYR A 353 17.62 14.03 1.26
N SER A 354 17.47 14.20 -0.07
CA SER A 354 18.37 15.07 -0.85
C SER A 354 18.35 16.51 -0.33
N TYR A 355 17.18 16.99 0.07
CA TYR A 355 16.98 18.32 0.64
C TYR A 355 17.15 18.36 2.15
N GLY A 356 17.29 17.21 2.81
CA GLY A 356 17.26 17.11 4.26
C GLY A 356 15.99 17.74 4.83
N ALA A 357 14.86 17.53 4.14
CA ALA A 357 13.58 18.14 4.47
C ALA A 357 12.50 17.11 4.74
N SER A 358 11.62 17.39 5.69
CA SER A 358 10.38 16.65 5.90
C SER A 358 9.21 17.44 5.31
N ILE A 359 8.39 16.78 4.50
CA ILE A 359 7.15 17.33 3.95
C ILE A 359 5.97 16.76 4.72
N GLU A 360 5.20 17.64 5.34
CA GLU A 360 4.01 17.32 6.11
C GLU A 360 2.76 17.66 5.30
N LYS A 361 1.74 16.80 5.36
CA LYS A 361 0.42 16.98 4.74
C LYS A 361 -0.66 16.97 5.81
N GLU A 362 -1.31 18.11 5.99
CA GLU A 362 -2.30 18.32 7.03
C GLU A 362 -3.71 18.48 6.46
N ASN A 363 -4.66 17.79 7.10
CA ASN A 363 -6.09 18.00 6.95
C ASN A 363 -6.76 17.77 8.31
N GLU A 364 -7.78 18.57 8.62
CA GLU A 364 -8.47 18.53 9.93
C GLU A 364 -9.11 17.16 10.22
N ASN A 365 -9.69 16.54 9.17
CA ASN A 365 -10.53 15.36 9.31
C ASN A 365 -9.82 14.07 8.88
N ILE A 366 -8.76 14.17 8.06
CA ILE A 366 -8.13 13.01 7.44
C ILE A 366 -6.65 12.95 7.82
N LYS A 367 -6.34 12.07 8.78
CA LYS A 367 -4.96 11.85 9.24
C LYS A 367 -4.26 10.69 8.53
N ARG A 368 -5.01 9.70 8.06
CA ARG A 368 -4.50 8.49 7.41
C ARG A 368 -5.48 8.03 6.35
N TYR A 369 -4.96 7.54 5.23
CA TYR A 369 -5.76 6.89 4.20
C TYR A 369 -5.02 5.65 3.71
N LYS A 370 -5.70 4.50 3.69
CA LYS A 370 -5.10 3.22 3.31
C LYS A 370 -5.00 3.14 1.79
N SER A 371 -3.93 2.51 1.30
CA SER A 371 -3.79 2.21 -0.12
C SER A 371 -4.98 1.39 -0.65
N PRO A 372 -5.65 1.83 -1.72
CA PRO A 372 -6.79 1.13 -2.33
C PRO A 372 -6.39 -0.04 -3.24
N ILE A 373 -5.09 -0.33 -3.35
CA ILE A 373 -4.59 -1.51 -4.07
C ILE A 373 -4.16 -2.57 -3.05
N THR A 374 -4.71 -3.77 -3.18
CA THR A 374 -4.32 -4.95 -2.40
C THR A 374 -3.64 -5.97 -3.28
N PHE A 375 -2.41 -6.33 -2.92
CA PHE A 375 -1.69 -7.46 -3.52
C PHE A 375 -1.96 -8.74 -2.73
N LYS A 376 -2.28 -9.83 -3.42
CA LYS A 376 -2.51 -11.16 -2.87
C LYS A 376 -1.57 -12.18 -3.53
N PRO A 377 -0.40 -12.45 -2.92
CA PRO A 377 0.52 -13.46 -3.41
C PRO A 377 0.02 -14.87 -3.10
N VAL A 378 0.01 -15.75 -4.09
CA VAL A 378 -0.35 -17.16 -3.96
C VAL A 378 0.72 -17.99 -4.67
N GLU A 379 1.35 -18.90 -3.94
CA GLU A 379 2.40 -19.78 -4.45
C GLU A 379 1.74 -21.03 -5.09
N ILE A 380 1.99 -21.21 -6.38
CA ILE A 380 1.45 -22.28 -7.23
C ILE A 380 2.62 -22.90 -7.99
N ASN A 381 2.89 -24.19 -7.77
CA ASN A 381 3.93 -24.96 -8.47
C ASN A 381 5.33 -24.30 -8.44
N GLY A 382 5.75 -23.75 -7.29
CA GLY A 382 7.06 -23.11 -7.14
C GLY A 382 7.17 -21.71 -7.75
N GLU A 383 6.05 -21.10 -8.16
CA GLU A 383 5.99 -19.72 -8.63
C GLU A 383 4.95 -18.92 -7.84
N PHE A 384 5.16 -17.62 -7.68
CA PHE A 384 4.16 -16.74 -7.10
C PHE A 384 3.27 -16.13 -8.18
N LYS A 385 1.96 -16.37 -8.06
CA LYS A 385 0.93 -15.58 -8.75
C LYS A 385 0.49 -14.44 -7.84
N ILE A 386 0.76 -13.21 -8.27
CA ILE A 386 0.38 -11.99 -7.55
C ILE A 386 -0.95 -11.50 -8.11
N TYR A 387 -2.02 -11.73 -7.35
CA TYR A 387 -3.34 -11.18 -7.65
C TYR A 387 -3.42 -9.73 -7.15
N ILE A 388 -4.12 -8.88 -7.90
CA ILE A 388 -4.32 -7.47 -7.60
C ILE A 388 -5.82 -7.24 -7.46
N PHE A 389 -6.21 -6.66 -6.33
CA PHE A 389 -7.57 -6.19 -6.08
C PHE A 389 -7.56 -4.67 -5.96
N LEU A 390 -8.42 -4.02 -6.72
CA LEU A 390 -8.66 -2.59 -6.70
C LEU A 390 -9.90 -2.32 -5.85
N SER A 391 -9.77 -1.40 -4.91
CA SER A 391 -10.90 -0.88 -4.13
C SER A 391 -11.27 0.51 -4.63
N GLU A 392 -12.55 0.84 -4.61
CA GLU A 392 -12.98 2.22 -4.87
C GLU A 392 -12.34 3.18 -3.85
N ILE A 393 -12.03 4.38 -4.32
CA ILE A 393 -11.55 5.46 -3.46
C ILE A 393 -12.77 6.05 -2.73
N ASP A 394 -12.59 6.38 -1.45
CA ASP A 394 -13.67 6.88 -0.59
C ASP A 394 -14.13 8.26 -1.05
N ASP A 395 -15.44 8.46 -1.20
CA ASP A 395 -16.06 9.73 -1.57
C ASP A 395 -15.74 10.83 -0.54
N ASN A 396 -15.47 10.46 0.72
CA ASN A 396 -15.03 11.39 1.76
C ASN A 396 -13.55 11.76 1.64
N TYR A 397 -12.78 11.08 0.79
CA TYR A 397 -11.36 11.37 0.54
C TYR A 397 -11.15 12.14 -0.76
N LEU A 398 -11.90 11.80 -1.82
CA LEU A 398 -11.86 12.50 -3.10
C LEU A 398 -12.16 14.00 -2.95
N GLY A 399 -11.45 14.84 -3.69
CA GLY A 399 -11.62 16.29 -3.66
C GLY A 399 -11.16 16.98 -2.37
N LYS A 400 -10.66 16.25 -1.37
CA LYS A 400 -10.15 16.85 -0.13
C LYS A 400 -8.86 17.60 -0.39
N VAL A 401 -8.71 18.72 0.30
CA VAL A 401 -7.56 19.60 0.20
C VAL A 401 -6.65 19.38 1.40
N PHE A 402 -5.36 19.19 1.13
CA PHE A 402 -4.31 19.08 2.14
C PHE A 402 -3.44 20.32 2.08
N THR A 403 -3.14 20.86 3.26
CA THR A 403 -2.09 21.89 3.40
C THR A 403 -0.76 21.18 3.46
N ILE A 404 0.13 21.52 2.55
CA ILE A 404 1.48 20.98 2.47
C ILE A 404 2.42 21.94 3.18
N LYS A 405 3.35 21.41 3.96
CA LYS A 405 4.38 22.19 4.66
C LYS A 405 5.73 21.52 4.51
N SER A 406 6.77 22.35 4.44
CA SER A 406 8.15 21.91 4.64
C SER A 406 8.59 22.30 6.05
N VAL A 407 9.09 21.34 6.83
CA VAL A 407 9.49 21.57 8.24
C VAL A 407 10.68 22.53 8.30
N GLU A 408 11.66 22.32 7.43
CA GLU A 408 12.93 23.05 7.39
C GLU A 408 12.83 24.36 6.59
N TYR A 409 11.99 24.39 5.55
CA TYR A 409 11.91 25.51 4.62
C TYR A 409 10.55 26.20 4.70
N LYS A 410 10.31 26.85 5.84
CA LYS A 410 9.11 27.67 6.09
C LYS A 410 9.22 28.98 5.32
N ASN A 411 8.44 29.12 4.25
CA ASN A 411 8.18 30.43 3.65
C ASN A 411 6.87 30.95 4.24
N THR A 412 6.90 32.07 4.97
CA THR A 412 5.78 32.54 5.81
C THR A 412 4.53 32.99 5.05
N LYS A 413 4.54 32.93 3.71
CA LYS A 413 3.44 33.37 2.84
C LYS A 413 2.81 32.28 1.96
N ASP A 414 3.42 31.09 1.85
CA ASP A 414 2.94 30.06 0.93
C ASP A 414 2.30 28.88 1.67
N ASN A 415 0.99 28.96 1.88
CA ASN A 415 0.18 27.79 2.24
C ASN A 415 -0.10 26.99 0.97
N LEU A 416 0.85 26.14 0.56
CA LEU A 416 0.61 25.25 -0.58
C LEU A 416 -0.55 24.32 -0.25
N GLN A 417 -1.55 24.31 -1.12
CA GLN A 417 -2.69 23.41 -1.03
C GLN A 417 -2.69 22.48 -2.22
N LEU A 418 -2.76 21.18 -1.95
CA LEU A 418 -2.96 20.15 -2.96
C LEU A 418 -4.30 19.46 -2.75
N GLN A 419 -5.04 19.27 -3.84
CA GLN A 419 -6.33 18.60 -3.81
C GLN A 419 -6.19 17.14 -4.27
N ILE A 420 -6.83 16.19 -3.57
CA ILE A 420 -6.98 14.83 -4.09
C ILE A 420 -7.90 14.90 -5.33
N PRO A 421 -7.49 14.35 -6.50
CA PRO A 421 -8.36 14.29 -7.68
C PRO A 421 -9.75 13.72 -7.36
N THR A 422 -10.77 14.19 -8.08
CA THR A 422 -12.17 13.79 -7.85
C THR A 422 -12.61 12.56 -8.64
N ASN A 423 -11.75 12.01 -9.49
CA ASN A 423 -12.06 10.84 -10.30
C ASN A 423 -12.14 9.57 -9.44
N LYS A 424 -13.36 9.08 -9.21
CA LYS A 424 -13.63 7.86 -8.46
C LYS A 424 -13.12 6.59 -9.15
N SER A 425 -13.16 6.57 -10.48
CA SER A 425 -12.71 5.45 -11.32
C SER A 425 -11.20 5.43 -11.59
N PHE A 426 -10.45 6.36 -10.98
CA PHE A 426 -9.03 6.58 -11.25
C PHE A 426 -8.18 5.31 -11.34
N LEU A 427 -8.37 4.33 -10.45
CA LEU A 427 -7.56 3.10 -10.48
C LEU A 427 -7.87 2.23 -11.71
N CYS A 428 -9.14 2.13 -12.10
CA CYS A 428 -9.51 1.41 -13.32
C CYS A 428 -8.93 2.13 -14.54
N ASP A 429 -9.13 3.44 -14.63
CA ASP A 429 -8.62 4.27 -15.73
C ASP A 429 -7.09 4.21 -15.84
N LEU A 430 -6.39 4.17 -14.71
CA LEU A 430 -4.94 4.02 -14.66
C LEU A 430 -4.49 2.65 -15.19
N PHE A 431 -5.17 1.57 -14.80
CA PHE A 431 -4.81 0.23 -15.29
C PHE A 431 -5.15 0.07 -16.78
N ASP A 432 -6.23 0.67 -17.25
CA ASP A 432 -6.53 0.74 -18.69
C ASP A 432 -5.46 1.52 -19.44
N PHE A 433 -4.98 2.64 -18.90
CA PHE A 433 -3.86 3.39 -19.45
C PHE A 433 -2.57 2.54 -19.48
N ILE A 434 -2.30 1.76 -18.43
CA ILE A 434 -1.15 0.84 -18.37
C ILE A 434 -1.21 -0.19 -19.50
N ILE A 435 -2.38 -0.80 -19.69
CA ILE A 435 -2.58 -1.86 -20.67
C ILE A 435 -2.46 -1.31 -22.09
N ASN A 436 -3.13 -0.19 -22.37
CA ASN A 436 -3.31 0.30 -23.72
C ASN A 436 -2.16 1.18 -24.21
N GLU A 437 -1.49 1.93 -23.32
CA GLU A 437 -0.64 3.05 -23.74
C GLU A 437 0.76 3.06 -23.11
N VAL A 438 0.94 2.55 -21.89
CA VAL A 438 2.25 2.62 -21.22
C VAL A 438 3.28 1.73 -21.90
N ASN A 439 4.36 2.31 -22.42
CA ASN A 439 5.55 1.57 -22.82
C ASN A 439 6.66 1.76 -21.78
N ILE A 440 7.09 0.66 -21.14
CA ILE A 440 8.14 0.68 -20.11
C ILE A 440 9.47 1.20 -20.64
N ASP A 441 9.74 1.00 -21.93
CA ASP A 441 10.95 1.51 -22.57
C ASP A 441 11.02 3.04 -22.60
N ASN A 442 9.86 3.71 -22.61
CA ASN A 442 9.78 5.16 -22.54
C ASN A 442 9.83 5.68 -21.09
N CYS A 443 9.65 4.80 -20.11
CA CYS A 443 9.67 5.14 -18.69
C CYS A 443 11.08 5.01 -18.08
N ILE A 444 11.96 4.23 -18.73
CA ILE A 444 13.31 3.89 -18.26
C ILE A 444 14.31 4.08 -19.40
N GLU A 445 15.19 5.06 -19.25
CA GLU A 445 16.23 5.38 -20.22
C GLU A 445 17.24 4.22 -20.37
N LYS A 446 17.80 4.07 -21.57
CA LYS A 446 18.64 2.92 -21.94
C LYS A 446 19.82 2.71 -20.99
N GLU A 447 20.43 3.79 -20.52
CA GLU A 447 21.56 3.77 -19.58
C GLU A 447 21.23 3.10 -18.23
N TYR A 448 19.97 3.14 -17.79
CA TYR A 448 19.54 2.55 -16.52
C TYR A 448 19.16 1.07 -16.63
N ARG A 449 18.95 0.54 -17.85
CA ARG A 449 18.38 -0.80 -18.06
C ARG A 449 19.32 -1.95 -17.66
N GLY A 450 20.62 -1.66 -17.53
CA GLY A 450 21.63 -2.62 -17.07
C GLY A 450 21.73 -2.77 -15.55
N TYR A 451 21.01 -1.95 -14.77
CA TYR A 451 21.15 -1.95 -13.31
C TYR A 451 20.65 -3.26 -12.68
N LYS A 452 21.50 -3.85 -11.82
CA LYS A 452 21.18 -5.04 -11.04
C LYS A 452 21.46 -4.80 -9.56
N LYS A 453 20.60 -5.36 -8.71
CA LYS A 453 20.82 -5.46 -7.27
C LYS A 453 20.50 -6.89 -6.83
N ASP A 454 21.40 -7.52 -6.10
CA ASP A 454 21.23 -8.90 -5.62
C ASP A 454 20.86 -9.88 -6.75
N ASN A 455 21.54 -9.76 -7.90
CA ASN A 455 21.28 -10.49 -9.16
C ASN A 455 19.92 -10.24 -9.82
N ILE A 456 19.09 -9.33 -9.29
CA ILE A 456 17.82 -8.95 -9.87
C ILE A 456 18.00 -7.72 -10.76
N ASN A 457 17.70 -7.85 -12.05
CA ASN A 457 17.62 -6.72 -12.98
C ASN A 457 16.25 -6.03 -12.84
N TYR A 458 16.26 -4.75 -12.47
CA TYR A 458 15.01 -4.00 -12.21
C TYR A 458 14.21 -3.76 -13.49
N TYR A 459 14.89 -3.43 -14.59
CA TYR A 459 14.23 -3.20 -15.88
C TYR A 459 13.57 -4.49 -16.39
N GLU A 460 14.26 -5.63 -16.32
CA GLU A 460 13.71 -6.91 -16.75
C GLU A 460 12.48 -7.31 -15.92
N VAL A 461 12.53 -7.12 -14.60
CA VAL A 461 11.37 -7.38 -13.71
C VAL A 461 10.17 -6.53 -14.09
N LEU A 462 10.36 -5.23 -14.28
CA LEU A 462 9.28 -4.31 -14.62
C LEU A 462 8.76 -4.60 -16.03
N SER A 463 9.65 -4.78 -17.00
CA SER A 463 9.27 -5.13 -18.38
C SER A 463 8.41 -6.40 -18.43
N ASP A 464 8.82 -7.46 -17.72
CA ASP A 464 8.05 -8.71 -17.62
C ASP A 464 6.66 -8.48 -17.00
N ILE A 465 6.58 -7.83 -15.82
CA ILE A 465 5.30 -7.58 -15.15
C ILE A 465 4.33 -6.78 -16.04
N TYR A 466 4.79 -5.68 -16.64
CA TYR A 466 3.94 -4.86 -17.50
C TYR A 466 3.54 -5.58 -18.78
N SER A 467 4.41 -6.41 -19.37
CA SER A 467 4.06 -7.24 -20.52
C SER A 467 2.96 -8.25 -20.20
N GLN A 468 3.01 -8.87 -19.01
CA GLN A 468 1.99 -9.82 -18.57
C GLN A 468 0.63 -9.15 -18.34
N LEU A 469 0.61 -7.93 -17.80
CA LEU A 469 -0.62 -7.15 -17.63
C LEU A 469 -1.28 -6.84 -18.99
N LYS A 470 -0.48 -6.48 -20.00
CA LYS A 470 -0.96 -6.24 -21.36
C LYS A 470 -1.50 -7.50 -22.05
N ALA A 471 -0.79 -8.62 -21.91
CA ALA A 471 -1.14 -9.86 -22.59
C ALA A 471 -2.46 -10.49 -22.11
N LYS A 472 -2.90 -10.16 -20.89
CA LYS A 472 -4.08 -10.77 -20.23
C LYS A 472 -5.34 -9.92 -20.27
N SER A 473 -5.32 -8.83 -21.04
CA SER A 473 -6.50 -8.05 -21.43
C SER A 473 -7.28 -8.65 -22.61
N LYS A 474 -6.99 -9.90 -23.00
CA LYS A 474 -7.68 -10.64 -24.07
C LYS A 474 -8.33 -11.90 -23.54
#